data_AF-A0A1E4IT94-F1
#
_entry.id   AF-A0A1E4IT94-F1
#
_cell.length_a   1.000
_cell.length_b   1.000
_cell.length_c   1.000
_cell.angle_alpha   90.00
_cell.angle_beta   90.00
_cell.angle_gamma   90.00
#
_symmetry.space_group_name_H-M   'P 1'
#
loop_
_entity.id
_entity.type
_entity.pdbx_description
1 polymer ?
#
loop_
_entity_poly.entity_id
_entity_poly.type
_entity_poly.pdbx_seq_one_letter_code
_entity_poly.pdbx_strand_id
1 'polypeptide(L)'
;MAHYVKEKIPKATANGFVRYRTNWLIVYDNWPLPAVNYTRAASHLAPILMDLGAFTVFDAIFVHGDSQMCEFRGAPIIHALVKPGAAPHLPPAPSEGRPL
;
A
#
# COMPACT_ATOMS: atom_id res chain seq x y z
N MET A 1 23.16 -1.95 2.55
CA MET A 1 22.07 -2.90 2.88
C MET A 1 22.18 -3.45 4.31
N ALA A 2 23.28 -4.13 4.68
CA ALA A 2 23.44 -4.71 6.03
C ALA A 2 23.32 -3.70 7.19
N HIS A 3 23.83 -2.48 7.00
CA HIS A 3 23.71 -1.40 8.01
C HIS A 3 22.25 -1.03 8.31
N TYR A 4 21.44 -0.74 7.28
CA TYR A 4 20.01 -0.45 7.42
C TYR A 4 19.20 -1.63 7.99
N VAL A 5 19.57 -2.86 7.68
CA VAL A 5 18.93 -4.05 8.25
C VAL A 5 19.19 -4.12 9.77
N LYS A 6 20.42 -3.86 10.20
CA LYS A 6 20.78 -3.82 11.63
C LYS A 6 20.00 -2.76 12.40
N GLU A 7 19.61 -1.65 11.77
CA GLU A 7 18.77 -0.62 12.40
C GLU A 7 17.28 -0.98 12.44
N LYS A 8 16.79 -1.74 11.44
CA LYS A 8 15.38 -2.10 11.32
C LYS A 8 14.99 -3.30 12.19
N ILE A 9 15.87 -4.29 12.35
CA ILE A 9 15.59 -5.50 13.13
C ILE A 9 15.17 -5.18 14.56
N PRO A 10 15.90 -4.35 15.34
CA PRO A 10 15.53 -4.03 16.72
C PRO A 10 14.13 -3.40 16.83
N LYS A 11 13.72 -2.61 15.84
CA LYS A 11 12.37 -2.01 15.79
C LYS A 11 11.31 -3.06 15.50
N ALA A 12 11.57 -3.95 14.53
CA ALA A 12 10.65 -5.02 14.15
C ALA A 12 10.51 -6.11 15.23
N THR A 13 11.51 -6.26 16.11
CA THR A 13 11.50 -7.18 17.25
C THR A 13 11.22 -6.49 18.60
N ALA A 14 10.84 -5.21 18.59
CA ALA A 14 10.54 -4.48 19.81
C ALA A 14 9.26 -5.02 20.47
N ASN A 15 9.16 -4.85 21.79
CA ASN A 15 7.96 -5.21 22.55
C ASN A 15 6.73 -4.50 21.98
N GLY A 16 5.64 -5.24 21.78
CA GLY A 16 4.41 -4.74 21.15
C GLY A 16 4.30 -5.05 19.65
N PHE A 17 5.39 -5.49 19.00
CA PHE A 17 5.33 -6.03 17.65
C PHE A 17 5.20 -7.55 17.70
N VAL A 18 4.13 -8.07 17.09
CA VAL A 18 3.90 -9.51 16.95
C VAL A 18 4.08 -9.88 15.49
N ARG A 19 4.72 -11.03 15.24
CA ARG A 19 4.80 -11.58 13.89
C ARG A 19 3.39 -11.93 13.41
N TYR A 20 2.94 -11.25 12.37
CA TYR A 20 1.71 -11.60 11.68
C TYR A 20 1.89 -12.99 11.05
N ARG A 21 0.99 -13.93 11.37
CA ARG A 21 1.09 -15.34 10.93
C ARG A 21 0.74 -15.56 9.46
N THR A 22 0.26 -14.53 8.77
CA THR A 22 -0.08 -14.63 7.36
C THR A 22 1.14 -14.41 6.49
N ASN A 23 1.25 -15.21 5.43
CA ASN A 23 2.28 -15.09 4.42
C ASN A 23 1.87 -14.06 3.36
N TRP A 24 2.66 -13.00 3.21
CA TRP A 24 2.38 -11.93 2.26
C TRP A 24 3.51 -11.80 1.23
N LEU A 25 3.12 -11.53 0.00
CA LEU A 25 4.02 -11.08 -1.05
C LEU A 25 3.80 -9.59 -1.30
N ILE A 26 4.87 -8.78 -1.23
CA ILE A 26 4.84 -7.37 -1.63
C ILE A 26 5.67 -7.21 -2.90
N VAL A 27 5.06 -6.67 -3.94
CA VAL A 27 5.68 -6.31 -5.22
C VAL A 27 5.75 -4.79 -5.29
N TYR A 28 6.94 -4.26 -5.58
CA TYR A 28 7.13 -2.82 -5.82
C TYR A 28 7.02 -2.54 -7.32
N ASP A 29 5.96 -1.85 -7.72
CA ASP A 29 5.79 -1.36 -9.08
C ASP A 29 6.49 0.00 -9.22
N ASN A 30 7.79 -0.07 -9.42
CA ASN A 30 8.64 1.10 -9.63
C ASN A 30 8.80 1.45 -11.11
N TRP A 31 7.94 0.92 -11.99
CA TRP A 31 8.08 1.15 -13.41
C TRP A 31 7.70 2.59 -13.76
N PRO A 32 8.52 3.32 -14.55
CA PRO A 32 8.22 4.68 -15.00
C PRO A 32 7.21 4.61 -16.15
N LEU A 33 6.00 4.16 -15.84
CA LEU A 33 4.88 4.16 -16.76
C LEU A 33 4.06 5.44 -16.57
N PRO A 34 3.40 5.96 -17.62
CA PRO A 34 2.39 7.00 -17.45
C PRO A 34 1.30 6.53 -16.49
N ALA A 35 0.55 7.49 -15.93
CA ALA A 35 -0.47 7.25 -14.88
C ALA A 35 -1.24 5.94 -15.09
N VAL A 36 -0.94 4.95 -14.25
CA VAL A 36 -1.56 3.62 -14.32
C VAL A 36 -2.98 3.69 -13.77
N ASN A 37 -3.93 3.16 -14.53
CA ASN A 37 -5.28 2.92 -14.00
C ASN A 37 -5.25 1.65 -13.14
N TYR A 38 -5.08 1.83 -11.84
CA TYR A 38 -4.95 0.74 -10.87
C TYR A 38 -6.15 -0.20 -10.85
N THR A 39 -7.38 0.30 -11.05
CA THR A 39 -8.58 -0.54 -11.14
C THR A 39 -8.48 -1.50 -12.32
N ARG A 40 -8.16 -0.99 -13.50
CA ARG A 40 -8.03 -1.82 -14.71
C ARG A 40 -6.86 -2.80 -14.60
N ALA A 41 -5.72 -2.34 -14.08
CA ALA A 41 -4.54 -3.18 -13.86
C ALA A 41 -4.84 -4.31 -12.86
N ALA A 42 -5.49 -4.00 -11.74
CA ALA A 42 -5.85 -4.99 -10.74
C ALA A 42 -6.89 -6.00 -11.27
N SER A 43 -7.89 -5.56 -12.03
CA SER A 43 -8.83 -6.46 -12.69
C SER A 43 -8.17 -7.41 -13.69
N HIS A 44 -7.07 -7.00 -14.34
CA HIS A 44 -6.28 -7.88 -15.20
C HIS A 44 -5.35 -8.82 -14.43
N LEU A 45 -4.73 -8.34 -13.36
CA LEU A 45 -3.77 -9.13 -12.58
C LEU A 45 -4.44 -10.20 -11.72
N ALA A 46 -5.63 -9.91 -11.17
CA ALA A 46 -6.35 -10.83 -10.28
C ALA A 46 -6.55 -12.25 -10.87
N PRO A 47 -7.09 -12.43 -12.09
CA PRO A 47 -7.23 -13.77 -12.67
C PRO A 47 -5.87 -14.45 -12.92
N ILE A 48 -4.85 -13.71 -13.34
CA ILE A 48 -3.49 -14.27 -13.55
C ILE A 48 -2.93 -14.85 -12.25
N LEU A 49 -3.09 -14.12 -11.13
CA LEU A 49 -2.65 -14.61 -9.82
C LEU A 49 -3.42 -15.86 -9.37
N MET A 50 -4.70 -15.95 -9.73
CA MET A 50 -5.52 -17.12 -9.46
C MET A 50 -5.07 -18.33 -10.29
N ASP A 51 -4.84 -18.14 -11.59
CA ASP A 51 -4.39 -19.20 -12.50
C ASP A 51 -2.99 -19.73 -12.14
N LEU A 52 -2.12 -18.84 -11.65
CA LEU A 52 -0.79 -19.22 -11.13
C LEU A 52 -0.85 -19.95 -9.79
N GLY A 53 -2.03 -20.08 -9.17
CA GLY A 53 -2.19 -20.66 -7.85
C GLY A 53 -1.49 -19.87 -6.75
N ALA A 54 -1.28 -18.56 -6.92
CA ALA A 54 -0.48 -17.76 -6.00
C ALA A 54 -1.06 -17.74 -4.58
N PHE A 55 -2.40 -17.82 -4.47
CA PHE A 55 -3.12 -17.90 -3.19
C PHE A 55 -3.04 -19.27 -2.49
N THR A 56 -2.38 -20.27 -3.09
CA THR A 56 -2.02 -21.51 -2.39
C THR A 56 -0.84 -21.33 -1.45
N VAL A 57 -0.04 -20.28 -1.67
CA VAL A 57 1.17 -19.97 -0.90
C VAL A 57 0.99 -18.70 -0.07
N PHE A 58 0.37 -17.67 -0.65
CA PHE A 58 0.24 -16.36 -0.03
C PHE A 58 -1.21 -16.08 0.38
N ASP A 59 -1.39 -15.66 1.63
CA ASP A 59 -2.70 -15.20 2.13
C ASP A 59 -3.11 -13.86 1.52
N ALA A 60 -2.12 -13.08 1.08
CA ALA A 60 -2.31 -11.80 0.42
C ALA A 60 -1.13 -11.45 -0.48
N ILE A 61 -1.44 -10.79 -1.58
CA ILE A 61 -0.43 -10.20 -2.47
C ILE A 61 -0.71 -8.70 -2.51
N PHE A 62 0.33 -7.89 -2.36
CA PHE A 62 0.25 -6.45 -2.42
C PHE A 62 1.12 -5.94 -3.57
N VAL A 63 0.58 -5.05 -4.40
CA VAL A 63 1.33 -4.29 -5.40
C VAL A 63 1.36 -2.85 -4.96
N HIS A 64 2.56 -2.38 -4.62
CA HIS A 64 2.80 -1.02 -4.14
C HIS A 64 3.27 -0.14 -5.31
N GLY A 65 2.46 0.85 -5.67
CA GLY A 65 2.85 1.96 -6.54
C GLY A 65 3.09 3.24 -5.74
N ASP A 66 3.28 4.37 -6.42
CA ASP A 66 3.66 5.64 -5.79
C ASP A 66 2.60 6.23 -4.84
N SER A 67 1.32 6.08 -5.19
CA SER A 67 0.19 6.68 -4.45
C SER A 67 -0.90 5.70 -4.08
N GLN A 68 -0.78 4.44 -4.52
CA GLN A 68 -1.79 3.42 -4.31
C GLN A 68 -1.15 2.07 -3.99
N MET A 69 -1.84 1.27 -3.19
CA MET A 69 -1.50 -0.11 -2.92
C MET A 69 -2.69 -0.99 -3.29
N CYS A 70 -2.48 -1.91 -4.24
CA CYS A 70 -3.47 -2.92 -4.58
C CYS A 70 -3.26 -4.14 -3.67
N GLU A 71 -4.31 -4.60 -3.01
CA GLU A 71 -4.35 -5.83 -2.21
C GLU A 71 -5.17 -6.89 -2.95
N PHE A 72 -4.64 -8.11 -3.03
CA PHE A 72 -5.28 -9.26 -3.64
C PHE A 72 -5.43 -10.38 -2.60
N ARG A 73 -6.67 -10.71 -2.24
CA ARG A 73 -7.05 -11.81 -1.32
C ARG A 73 -8.35 -12.51 -1.77
N GLY A 74 -8.67 -12.41 -3.06
CA GLY A 74 -9.99 -12.61 -3.64
C GLY A 74 -10.26 -11.51 -4.66
N ALA A 75 -11.25 -10.65 -4.39
CA ALA A 75 -11.44 -9.42 -5.16
C ALA A 75 -10.32 -8.39 -4.86
N PRO A 76 -9.81 -7.65 -5.86
CA PRO A 76 -8.80 -6.63 -5.63
C PRO A 76 -9.37 -5.45 -4.84
N ILE A 77 -8.63 -5.00 -3.84
CA ILE A 77 -8.92 -3.79 -3.05
C ILE A 77 -7.82 -2.76 -3.33
N ILE A 78 -8.20 -1.51 -3.55
CA ILE A 78 -7.25 -0.43 -3.84
C ILE A 78 -7.22 0.54 -2.67
N HIS A 79 -6.06 0.66 -2.05
CA HIS A 79 -5.81 1.57 -0.94
C HIS A 79 -5.09 2.82 -1.45
N ALA A 80 -5.58 4.00 -1.10
CA ALA A 80 -4.82 5.23 -1.29
C ALA A 80 -3.70 5.32 -0.24
N LEU A 81 -2.48 5.56 -0.68
CA LEU A 81 -1.33 5.74 0.21
C LEU A 81 -1.18 7.22 0.56
N VAL A 82 -1.25 7.52 1.85
CA VAL A 82 -1.03 8.86 2.38
C VAL A 82 0.38 8.94 2.92
N LYS A 83 1.16 9.94 2.49
CA LYS A 83 2.48 10.19 3.06
C LYS A 83 2.35 10.54 4.54
N PRO A 84 3.07 9.85 5.45
CA PRO A 84 3.09 10.23 6.85
C PRO A 84 3.52 11.69 7.01
N GLY A 85 2.68 12.53 7.64
CA GLY A 85 2.93 13.97 7.82
C GLY A 85 2.26 14.91 6.82
N ALA A 86 1.57 14.39 5.79
CA ALA A 86 0.66 15.21 5.00
C ALA A 86 -0.61 15.46 5.85
N ALA A 87 -0.75 16.68 6.38
CA ALA A 87 -1.98 17.06 7.08
C ALA A 87 -3.19 16.89 6.13
N PRO A 88 -4.34 16.37 6.59
CA PRO A 88 -5.55 16.42 5.79
C PRO A 88 -5.82 17.88 5.45
N HIS A 89 -6.02 18.20 4.17
CA HIS A 89 -6.46 19.52 3.74
C HIS A 89 -7.75 19.86 4.47
N LEU A 90 -7.66 20.64 5.55
CA LEU A 90 -8.83 21.31 6.09
C LEU A 90 -9.23 22.37 5.07
N PRO A 91 -10.52 22.45 4.68
CA PRO A 91 -11.00 23.57 3.89
C PRO A 91 -10.72 24.87 4.67
N PRO A 92 -10.37 25.98 3.98
CA PRO A 92 -10.16 27.25 4.65
C PRO A 92 -11.43 27.65 5.40
N ALA A 93 -11.26 28.10 6.65
CA ALA A 93 -12.35 28.61 7.45
C ALA A 93 -13.09 29.72 6.68
N PRO A 94 -14.43 29.78 6.74
CA PRO A 94 -15.18 30.84 6.09
C PRO A 94 -14.71 32.19 6.62
N SER A 95 -14.34 33.07 5.68
CA SER A 95 -13.97 34.47 5.93
C SER A 95 -15.08 35.14 6.75
N GLU A 96 -14.85 35.37 8.04
CA GLU A 96 -15.71 36.23 8.84
C GLU A 96 -15.71 37.62 8.22
N GLY A 97 -16.90 38.04 7.78
CA GLY A 97 -17.11 39.34 7.15
C GLY A 97 -16.60 40.45 8.05
N ARG A 98 -15.76 41.31 7.48
CA ARG A 98 -15.28 42.53 8.14
C ARG A 98 -16.48 43.51 8.24
N PRO A 99 -16.89 43.97 9.42
CA PRO A 99 -17.94 44.98 9.52
C PRO A 99 -17.43 46.33 8.99
N LEU A 100 -18.37 47.05 8.35
CA LEU A 100 -18.20 48.37 7.71
C LEU A 100 -17.82 49.47 8.71
#